data_AF-K5V1W2-F1
#
_entry.id   AF-K5V1W2-F1
#
_cell.length_a   1.000
_cell.length_b   1.000
_cell.length_c   1.000
_cell.angle_alpha   90.00
_cell.angle_beta   90.00
_cell.angle_gamma   90.00
#
_symmetry.space_group_name_H-M   'P 1'
#
loop_
_entity.id
_entity.type
_entity.pdbx_description
1 polymer ?
#
loop_
_entity_poly.entity_id
_entity_poly.type
_entity_poly.pdbx_seq_one_letter_code
_entity_poly.pdbx_strand_id
1 'polypeptide(L)'
;MSTLQKYQTELIEHGMAVGALKFGTFALKSGRSSPYFFNAGLLASGPVLDTLCSAYASTIADALKTAAAGSPGLPEFDVLFGPAYKGIPFAACTALLLHRDHKIDVGYAYDRKEAKDHGEGGVMVGAPVKGKKVLVLDDVATAGTAIRQAIETVRKEGGEVIGAVLLLDREEVGKNGESTIEEVDRLVGGKGRVPTILKMRHIMAWLEQRGRTEELQSMQAYWDQYGIKSA
;
A
#
# COMPACT_ATOMS: atom_id res chain seq x y z
N MET A 1 7.93 -1.34 22.61
CA MET A 1 8.06 -1.72 21.18
C MET A 1 6.76 -2.38 20.75
N SER A 2 6.18 -1.99 19.61
CA SER A 2 4.91 -2.56 19.15
C SER A 2 5.11 -4.03 18.78
N THR A 3 4.24 -4.90 19.27
CA THR A 3 4.18 -6.30 18.83
C THR A 3 3.80 -6.34 17.36
N LEU A 4 4.59 -7.06 16.55
CA LEU A 4 4.29 -7.27 15.13
C LEU A 4 3.08 -8.18 15.01
N GLN A 5 2.17 -7.85 14.09
CA GLN A 5 1.09 -8.74 13.70
C GLN A 5 1.68 -9.94 12.95
N LYS A 6 1.00 -11.09 13.02
CA LYS A 6 1.44 -12.33 12.36
C LYS A 6 1.69 -12.12 10.86
N TYR A 7 0.75 -11.49 10.16
CA TYR A 7 0.88 -11.22 8.71
C TYR A 7 2.05 -10.28 8.38
N GLN A 8 2.44 -9.38 9.30
CA GLN A 8 3.58 -8.48 9.08
C GLN A 8 4.88 -9.26 9.11
N THR A 9 5.02 -10.19 10.06
CA THR A 9 6.18 -11.09 10.17
C THR A 9 6.27 -11.99 8.93
N GLU A 10 5.16 -12.62 8.55
CA GLU A 10 5.11 -13.50 7.36
C GLU A 10 5.44 -12.73 6.07
N LEU A 11 4.96 -11.50 5.90
CA LEU A 11 5.29 -10.68 4.73
C LEU A 11 6.76 -10.28 4.67
N ILE A 12 7.39 -9.97 5.80
CA ILE A 12 8.83 -9.69 5.85
C ILE A 12 9.61 -10.95 5.45
N GLU A 13 9.25 -12.10 6.01
CA GLU A 13 9.93 -13.37 5.76
C GLU A 13 9.74 -13.86 4.32
N HIS A 14 8.52 -13.84 3.81
CA HIS A 14 8.21 -14.13 2.41
C HIS A 14 8.91 -13.15 1.48
N GLY A 15 8.87 -11.86 1.80
CA GLY A 15 9.53 -10.83 1.03
C GLY A 15 11.03 -11.08 0.90
N MET A 16 11.69 -11.46 2.00
CA MET A 16 13.10 -11.83 1.98
C MET A 16 13.35 -13.12 1.18
N ALA A 17 12.53 -14.15 1.39
CA ALA A 17 12.69 -15.46 0.75
C ALA A 17 12.64 -15.38 -0.79
N VAL A 18 11.76 -14.52 -1.33
CA VAL A 18 11.63 -14.31 -2.79
C VAL A 18 12.48 -13.14 -3.31
N GLY A 19 13.26 -12.50 -2.44
CA GLY A 19 14.08 -11.34 -2.78
C GLY A 19 13.29 -10.06 -3.08
N ALA A 20 12.00 -10.00 -2.75
CA ALA A 20 11.21 -8.77 -2.77
C ALA A 20 11.74 -7.75 -1.76
N LEU A 21 12.13 -8.18 -0.55
CA LEU A 21 12.79 -7.35 0.45
C LEU A 21 14.28 -7.73 0.52
N LYS A 22 15.15 -6.75 0.31
CA LYS A 22 16.61 -6.92 0.39
C LYS A 22 17.23 -5.87 1.29
N PHE A 23 18.32 -6.24 1.94
CA PHE A 23 19.17 -5.34 2.73
C PHE A 23 20.54 -5.20 2.04
N GLY A 24 21.17 -4.03 2.19
CA GLY A 24 22.37 -3.63 1.46
C GLY A 24 22.23 -2.21 0.95
N THR A 25 23.09 -1.79 0.02
CA THR A 25 23.11 -0.40 -0.46
C THR A 25 22.37 -0.27 -1.79
N PHE A 26 21.29 0.53 -1.82
CA PHE A 26 20.45 0.71 -3.01
C PHE A 26 20.25 2.19 -3.36
N ALA A 27 20.46 2.55 -4.63
CA ALA A 27 20.11 3.87 -5.13
C ALA A 27 18.59 3.95 -5.39
N LEU A 28 17.90 4.85 -4.70
CA LEU A 28 16.48 5.12 -4.92
C LEU A 28 16.27 6.14 -6.05
N LYS A 29 15.04 6.19 -6.60
CA LYS A 29 14.63 7.22 -7.57
C LYS A 29 14.79 8.65 -7.05
N SER A 30 14.76 8.83 -5.73
CA SER A 30 15.02 10.11 -5.06
C SER A 30 16.49 10.54 -5.09
N GLY A 31 17.41 9.66 -5.51
CA GLY A 31 18.85 9.83 -5.40
C GLY A 31 19.44 9.39 -4.06
N ARG A 32 18.59 9.01 -3.09
CA ARG A 32 19.05 8.54 -1.76
C ARG A 32 19.70 7.16 -1.86
N SER A 33 20.71 6.95 -1.02
CA SER A 33 21.28 5.63 -0.75
C SER A 33 20.52 4.99 0.40
N SER A 34 19.76 3.93 0.12
CA SER A 34 18.92 3.25 1.10
C SER A 34 19.55 1.93 1.55
N PRO A 35 19.47 1.58 2.86
CA PRO A 35 19.98 0.33 3.41
C PRO A 35 19.07 -0.87 3.09
N TYR A 36 17.94 -0.64 2.42
CA TYR A 36 17.00 -1.67 2.02
C TYR A 36 16.24 -1.30 0.76
N PHE A 37 15.76 -2.32 0.06
CA PHE A 37 14.94 -2.17 -1.13
C PHE A 37 13.75 -3.12 -1.09
N PHE A 38 12.61 -2.65 -1.55
CA PHE A 38 11.37 -3.42 -1.62
C PHE A 38 10.81 -3.43 -3.05
N ASN A 39 10.64 -4.60 -3.64
CA ASN A 39 10.02 -4.81 -4.93
C ASN A 39 8.86 -5.80 -4.83
N ALA A 40 7.64 -5.27 -4.69
CA ALA A 40 6.43 -6.10 -4.61
C ALA A 40 6.17 -6.93 -5.89
N GLY A 41 6.82 -6.61 -7.01
CA GLY A 41 6.70 -7.40 -8.25
C GLY A 41 7.21 -8.84 -8.13
N LEU A 42 7.99 -9.15 -7.08
CA LEU A 42 8.47 -10.50 -6.80
C LEU A 42 7.53 -11.29 -5.86
N LEU A 43 6.45 -10.66 -5.36
CA LEU A 43 5.42 -11.30 -4.54
C LEU A 43 4.42 -12.04 -5.43
N ALA A 44 4.89 -13.12 -6.09
CA ALA A 44 4.24 -13.68 -7.28
C ALA A 44 3.85 -15.17 -7.16
N SER A 45 3.85 -15.76 -5.97
CA SER A 45 3.38 -17.14 -5.74
C SER A 45 2.06 -17.17 -4.98
N GLY A 46 1.32 -18.29 -5.11
CA GLY A 46 0.03 -18.48 -4.42
C GLY A 46 0.11 -18.23 -2.90
N PRO A 47 1.04 -18.86 -2.17
CA PRO A 47 1.18 -18.62 -0.73
C PRO A 47 1.50 -17.15 -0.38
N VAL A 48 2.35 -16.50 -1.17
CA VAL A 48 2.70 -15.10 -0.93
C VAL A 48 1.51 -14.18 -1.20
N LEU A 49 0.71 -14.45 -2.25
CA LEU A 49 -0.50 -13.70 -2.54
C LEU A 49 -1.57 -13.90 -1.46
N ASP A 50 -1.70 -15.11 -0.90
CA ASP A 50 -2.62 -15.39 0.21
C ASP A 50 -2.27 -14.53 1.42
N THR A 51 -1.01 -14.51 1.86
CA THR A 51 -0.55 -13.65 2.96
C THR A 51 -0.73 -12.17 2.63
N LEU A 52 -0.30 -11.73 1.45
CA LEU A 52 -0.34 -10.32 1.04
C LEU A 52 -1.76 -9.78 0.98
N CYS A 53 -2.66 -10.49 0.30
CA CYS A 53 -4.02 -10.01 0.11
C CYS A 53 -4.84 -10.16 1.39
N SER A 54 -4.55 -11.16 2.23
CA SER A 54 -5.14 -11.27 3.58
C SER A 54 -4.72 -10.11 4.48
N ALA A 55 -3.47 -9.66 4.34
CA ALA A 55 -2.96 -8.50 5.06
C ALA A 55 -3.61 -7.20 4.58
N TYR A 56 -3.80 -7.01 3.27
CA TYR A 56 -4.58 -5.89 2.73
C TYR A 56 -6.02 -5.93 3.25
N ALA A 57 -6.71 -7.06 3.15
CA ALA A 57 -8.10 -7.20 3.58
C ALA A 57 -8.26 -6.90 5.08
N SER A 58 -7.40 -7.47 5.92
CA SER A 58 -7.39 -7.20 7.37
C SER A 58 -7.15 -5.72 7.67
N THR A 59 -6.16 -5.11 7.00
CA THR A 59 -5.81 -3.69 7.20
C THR A 59 -6.97 -2.77 6.81
N ILE A 60 -7.64 -3.05 5.69
CA ILE A 60 -8.83 -2.30 5.24
C ILE A 60 -9.98 -2.49 6.24
N ALA A 61 -10.28 -3.74 6.62
CA ALA A 61 -11.37 -4.05 7.53
C ALA A 61 -11.19 -3.38 8.90
N ASP A 62 -9.97 -3.37 9.44
CA ASP A 62 -9.69 -2.71 10.71
C ASP A 62 -9.76 -1.19 10.60
N ALA A 63 -9.28 -0.60 9.50
CA ALA A 63 -9.41 0.83 9.25
C ALA A 63 -10.87 1.28 9.17
N LEU A 64 -11.73 0.49 8.50
CA LEU A 64 -13.17 0.73 8.43
C LEU A 64 -13.83 0.65 9.82
N LYS A 65 -13.50 -0.36 10.63
CA LYS A 65 -14.00 -0.47 12.02
C LYS A 65 -13.57 0.72 12.87
N THR A 66 -12.30 1.14 12.77
CA THR A 66 -11.78 2.31 13.50
C THR A 66 -12.54 3.58 13.12
N ALA A 67 -12.82 3.78 11.83
CA ALA A 67 -13.61 4.92 11.37
C ALA A 67 -15.06 4.86 11.87
N ALA A 68 -15.69 3.70 11.83
CA ALA A 68 -17.05 3.47 12.35
C ALA A 68 -17.14 3.74 13.86
N ALA A 69 -16.05 3.56 14.61
CA ALA A 69 -15.96 3.89 16.03
C ALA A 69 -15.74 5.39 16.33
N GLY A 70 -15.79 6.26 15.31
CA GLY A 70 -15.71 7.73 15.46
C GLY A 70 -14.31 8.30 15.40
N SER A 71 -13.29 7.49 15.08
CA SER A 71 -11.93 7.99 14.84
C SER A 71 -11.79 8.50 13.39
N PRO A 72 -10.94 9.51 13.12
CA PRO A 72 -10.57 9.84 11.76
C PRO A 72 -9.99 8.60 11.06
N GLY A 73 -10.49 8.26 9.88
CA GLY A 73 -10.11 7.03 9.21
C GLY A 73 -10.76 6.84 7.85
N LEU A 74 -10.50 5.67 7.28
CA LEU A 74 -11.04 5.22 6.01
C LEU A 74 -12.55 5.00 6.10
N PRO A 75 -13.40 5.71 5.33
CA PRO A 75 -14.83 5.46 5.27
C PRO A 75 -15.15 4.26 4.38
N GLU A 76 -16.39 3.81 4.45
CA GLU A 76 -16.93 2.81 3.52
C GLU A 76 -16.79 3.25 2.06
N PHE A 77 -16.59 2.26 1.19
CA PHE A 77 -16.35 2.44 -0.23
C PHE A 77 -17.02 1.33 -1.04
N ASP A 78 -17.23 1.57 -2.33
CA ASP A 78 -17.93 0.66 -3.23
C ASP A 78 -16.97 -0.18 -4.07
N VAL A 79 -15.80 0.39 -4.44
CA VAL A 79 -14.86 -0.22 -5.39
C VAL A 79 -13.42 -0.15 -4.87
N LEU A 80 -12.73 -1.29 -4.89
CA LEU A 80 -11.29 -1.39 -4.71
C LEU A 80 -10.58 -1.27 -6.07
N PHE A 81 -9.84 -0.18 -6.27
CA PHE A 81 -9.12 0.07 -7.51
C PHE A 81 -7.64 -0.28 -7.38
N GLY A 82 -7.15 -1.18 -8.25
CA GLY A 82 -5.74 -1.55 -8.33
C GLY A 82 -5.10 -1.08 -9.63
N PRO A 83 -4.12 -0.15 -9.62
CA PRO A 83 -3.53 0.35 -10.84
C PRO A 83 -2.69 -0.70 -11.57
N ALA A 84 -2.70 -0.65 -12.91
CA ALA A 84 -1.91 -1.54 -13.73
C ALA A 84 -0.40 -1.32 -13.53
N TYR A 85 0.41 -2.38 -13.40
CA TYR A 85 0.04 -3.80 -13.54
C TYR A 85 -0.06 -4.54 -12.21
N LYS A 86 0.76 -4.17 -11.22
CA LYS A 86 0.88 -4.90 -9.95
C LYS A 86 -0.39 -4.85 -9.10
N GLY A 87 -1.13 -3.74 -9.16
CA GLY A 87 -2.37 -3.57 -8.40
C GLY A 87 -3.48 -4.50 -8.87
N ILE A 88 -3.44 -5.01 -10.10
CA ILE A 88 -4.50 -5.87 -10.67
C ILE A 88 -4.69 -7.16 -9.84
N PRO A 89 -3.69 -8.05 -9.69
CA PRO A 89 -3.86 -9.25 -8.89
C PRO A 89 -4.13 -8.91 -7.42
N PHE A 90 -3.51 -7.85 -6.89
CA PHE A 90 -3.68 -7.49 -5.49
C PHE A 90 -5.11 -7.01 -5.18
N ALA A 91 -5.70 -6.17 -6.02
CA ALA A 91 -7.08 -5.71 -5.85
C ALA A 91 -8.09 -6.84 -6.03
N ALA A 92 -7.92 -7.70 -7.05
CA ALA A 92 -8.82 -8.82 -7.28
C ALA A 92 -8.82 -9.81 -6.11
N CYS A 93 -7.64 -10.25 -5.65
CA CYS A 93 -7.52 -11.16 -4.51
C CYS A 93 -7.94 -10.48 -3.19
N THR A 94 -7.64 -9.21 -2.99
CA THR A 94 -8.07 -8.49 -1.76
C THR A 94 -9.59 -8.35 -1.70
N ALA A 95 -10.26 -8.01 -2.80
CA ALA A 95 -11.72 -7.93 -2.84
C ALA A 95 -12.38 -9.29 -2.53
N LEU A 96 -11.82 -10.39 -3.06
CA LEU A 96 -12.25 -11.74 -2.71
C LEU A 96 -12.15 -12.02 -1.20
N LEU A 97 -11.04 -11.63 -0.57
CA LEU A 97 -10.78 -11.89 0.85
C LEU A 97 -11.56 -10.96 1.78
N LEU A 98 -11.81 -9.71 1.37
CA LEU A 98 -12.74 -8.80 2.06
C LEU A 98 -14.14 -9.44 2.18
N HIS A 99 -14.66 -10.03 1.11
CA HIS A 99 -15.93 -10.76 1.14
C HIS A 99 -15.84 -12.02 2.01
N ARG A 100 -14.87 -12.90 1.70
CA ARG A 100 -14.74 -14.23 2.32
C ARG A 100 -14.58 -14.14 3.84
N ASP A 101 -13.64 -13.31 4.29
CA ASP A 101 -13.13 -13.34 5.65
C ASP A 101 -13.69 -12.20 6.51
N HIS A 102 -14.10 -11.08 5.90
CA HIS A 102 -14.56 -9.89 6.62
C HIS A 102 -16.01 -9.49 6.36
N LYS A 103 -16.72 -10.18 5.44
CA LYS A 103 -18.10 -9.86 5.03
C LYS A 103 -18.26 -8.43 4.50
N ILE A 104 -17.23 -7.93 3.82
CA ILE A 104 -17.22 -6.62 3.18
C ILE A 104 -17.38 -6.84 1.67
N ASP A 105 -18.51 -6.39 1.12
CA ASP A 105 -18.86 -6.55 -0.29
C ASP A 105 -18.47 -5.31 -1.08
N VAL A 106 -17.43 -5.43 -1.91
CA VAL A 106 -16.94 -4.34 -2.77
C VAL A 106 -16.65 -4.88 -4.17
N GLY A 107 -16.85 -4.03 -5.19
CA GLY A 107 -16.36 -4.30 -6.54
C GLY A 107 -14.84 -4.16 -6.61
N TYR A 108 -14.22 -4.73 -7.65
CA TYR A 108 -12.83 -4.44 -7.98
C TYR A 108 -12.73 -3.83 -9.37
N ALA A 109 -11.79 -2.91 -9.56
CA ALA A 109 -11.52 -2.27 -10.84
C ALA A 109 -10.02 -2.03 -11.06
N TYR A 110 -9.61 -1.87 -12.32
CA TYR A 110 -8.24 -1.52 -12.69
C TYR A 110 -8.19 -0.77 -14.03
N ASP A 111 -7.12 0.00 -14.25
CA ASP A 111 -6.87 0.70 -15.52
C ASP A 111 -6.12 -0.16 -16.54
N ARG A 112 -6.24 0.22 -17.82
CA ARG A 112 -5.35 -0.19 -18.90
C ARG A 112 -4.39 0.97 -19.19
N LYS A 113 -3.15 0.66 -19.58
CA LYS A 113 -2.21 1.70 -20.04
C LYS A 113 -2.60 2.32 -21.38
N GLU A 114 -3.34 1.59 -22.19
CA GLU A 114 -3.84 2.04 -23.49
C GLU A 114 -5.34 1.75 -23.56
N ALA A 115 -6.09 2.73 -24.10
CA ALA A 115 -7.51 2.54 -24.35
C ALA A 115 -7.73 1.44 -25.39
N LYS A 116 -8.82 0.69 -25.27
CA LYS A 116 -9.24 -0.19 -26.37
C LYS A 116 -10.07 0.60 -27.37
N ASP A 117 -9.76 0.41 -28.65
CA ASP A 117 -10.50 1.02 -29.77
C ASP A 117 -11.75 0.21 -30.18
N HIS A 118 -11.92 -1.00 -29.63
CA HIS A 118 -13.00 -1.95 -30.00
C HIS A 118 -13.58 -2.67 -28.75
N GLY A 119 -14.85 -3.11 -28.81
CA GLY A 119 -15.58 -3.76 -27.70
C GLY A 119 -16.21 -2.75 -26.73
N GLU A 120 -16.19 -3.02 -25.42
CA GLU A 120 -16.66 -2.06 -24.38
C GLU A 120 -15.82 -0.77 -24.31
N GLY A 121 -14.70 -0.69 -25.04
CA GLY A 121 -13.85 0.49 -25.14
C GLY A 121 -13.21 0.89 -23.81
N GLY A 122 -12.68 2.11 -23.76
CA GLY A 122 -12.26 2.77 -22.52
C GLY A 122 -10.97 2.23 -21.89
N VAL A 123 -10.66 2.82 -20.74
CA VAL A 123 -9.43 2.55 -19.97
C VAL A 123 -9.68 1.77 -18.69
N MET A 124 -10.93 1.54 -18.28
CA MET A 124 -11.28 0.82 -17.05
C MET A 124 -11.75 -0.61 -17.32
N VAL A 125 -11.48 -1.50 -16.38
CA VAL A 125 -12.00 -2.88 -16.36
C VAL A 125 -12.49 -3.22 -14.95
N GLY A 126 -13.57 -3.99 -14.86
CA GLY A 126 -14.17 -4.41 -13.60
C GLY A 126 -15.42 -3.60 -13.26
N ALA A 127 -15.65 -3.38 -11.96
CA ALA A 127 -16.80 -2.61 -11.49
C ALA A 127 -16.74 -1.14 -11.99
N PRO A 128 -17.87 -0.53 -12.40
CA PRO A 128 -17.88 0.86 -12.82
C PRO A 128 -17.55 1.79 -11.65
N VAL A 129 -16.61 2.73 -11.87
CA VAL A 129 -16.19 3.68 -10.83
C VAL A 129 -17.01 4.96 -10.81
N LYS A 130 -17.74 5.27 -11.89
CA LYS A 130 -18.49 6.53 -12.02
C LYS A 130 -19.56 6.67 -10.94
N GLY A 131 -19.50 7.75 -10.16
CA GLY A 131 -20.41 8.03 -9.06
C GLY A 131 -20.24 7.11 -7.85
N LYS A 132 -19.13 6.37 -7.78
CA LYS A 132 -18.80 5.44 -6.69
C LYS A 132 -17.67 5.95 -5.83
N LYS A 133 -17.67 5.56 -4.55
CA LYS A 133 -16.55 5.75 -3.64
C LYS A 133 -15.50 4.69 -3.90
N VAL A 134 -14.27 5.11 -4.13
CA VAL A 134 -13.18 4.25 -4.56
C VAL A 134 -12.03 4.31 -3.57
N LEU A 135 -11.58 3.12 -3.15
CA LEU A 135 -10.33 2.94 -2.41
C LEU A 135 -9.24 2.52 -3.39
N VAL A 136 -8.13 3.24 -3.44
CA VAL A 136 -6.99 2.86 -4.29
C VAL A 136 -6.02 1.95 -3.53
N LEU A 137 -5.66 0.81 -4.08
CA LEU A 137 -4.65 -0.10 -3.54
C LEU A 137 -3.35 0.06 -4.31
N ASP A 138 -2.22 0.28 -3.63
CA ASP A 138 -0.90 0.33 -4.26
C ASP A 138 0.18 -0.36 -3.40
N ASP A 139 1.34 -0.67 -3.97
CA ASP A 139 2.40 -1.41 -3.27
C ASP A 139 3.22 -0.52 -2.33
N VAL A 140 4.17 0.24 -2.85
CA VAL A 140 5.10 1.07 -2.10
C VAL A 140 4.98 2.51 -2.58
N ALA A 141 4.53 3.39 -1.69
CA ALA A 141 4.58 4.82 -1.94
C ALA A 141 6.04 5.30 -1.85
N THR A 142 6.71 5.38 -2.99
CA THR A 142 8.07 5.93 -3.10
C THR A 142 8.05 7.45 -3.22
N ALA A 143 7.78 7.97 -4.43
CA ALA A 143 7.57 9.41 -4.66
C ALA A 143 6.08 9.77 -4.80
N GLY A 144 5.19 8.82 -4.49
CA GLY A 144 3.74 8.99 -4.64
C GLY A 144 3.23 9.12 -6.10
N THR A 145 4.11 8.99 -7.10
CA THR A 145 3.71 9.22 -8.51
C THR A 145 2.64 8.24 -8.99
N ALA A 146 2.81 6.94 -8.71
CA ALA A 146 1.87 5.90 -9.14
C ALA A 146 0.49 6.07 -8.49
N ILE A 147 0.44 6.24 -7.17
CA ILE A 147 -0.79 6.49 -6.45
C ILE A 147 -1.49 7.79 -6.90
N ARG A 148 -0.76 8.88 -7.17
CA ARG A 148 -1.34 10.12 -7.70
C ARG A 148 -1.96 9.93 -9.08
N GLN A 149 -1.27 9.21 -9.96
CA GLN A 149 -1.81 8.86 -11.29
C GLN A 149 -3.06 7.99 -11.16
N ALA A 150 -3.07 7.01 -10.26
CA ALA A 150 -4.24 6.18 -9.99
C ALA A 150 -5.43 7.03 -9.50
N ILE A 151 -5.20 7.94 -8.56
CA ILE A 151 -6.21 8.87 -8.05
C ILE A 151 -6.79 9.72 -9.18
N GLU A 152 -5.94 10.30 -10.04
CA GLU A 152 -6.37 11.11 -11.17
C GLU A 152 -7.17 10.29 -12.19
N THR A 153 -6.72 9.08 -12.50
CA THR A 153 -7.41 8.17 -13.43
C THR A 153 -8.81 7.84 -12.92
N VAL A 154 -8.98 7.49 -11.65
CA VAL A 154 -10.30 7.24 -11.06
C VAL A 154 -11.20 8.48 -11.12
N ARG A 155 -10.65 9.67 -10.78
CA ARG A 155 -11.40 10.94 -10.83
C ARG A 155 -11.85 11.30 -12.24
N LYS A 156 -10.99 11.08 -13.25
CA LYS A 156 -11.32 11.33 -14.67
C LYS A 156 -12.48 10.45 -15.15
N GLU A 157 -12.57 9.23 -14.65
CA GLU A 157 -13.67 8.30 -14.93
C GLU A 157 -14.91 8.55 -14.03
N GLY A 158 -14.90 9.63 -13.24
CA GLY A 158 -16.03 10.09 -12.43
C GLY A 158 -16.18 9.38 -11.09
N GLY A 159 -15.15 8.67 -10.61
CA GLY A 159 -15.13 8.10 -9.27
C GLY A 159 -14.67 9.08 -8.19
N GLU A 160 -15.18 8.90 -6.98
CA GLU A 160 -14.78 9.65 -5.79
C GLU A 160 -13.71 8.85 -5.03
N VAL A 161 -12.46 9.29 -5.07
CA VAL A 161 -11.40 8.62 -4.30
C VAL A 161 -11.46 9.04 -2.83
N ILE A 162 -11.79 8.09 -1.95
CA ILE A 162 -12.01 8.33 -0.51
C ILE A 162 -10.82 7.95 0.37
N GLY A 163 -9.79 7.35 -0.22
CA GLY A 163 -8.65 6.78 0.50
C GLY A 163 -7.70 6.01 -0.40
N ALA A 164 -6.60 5.56 0.20
CA ALA A 164 -5.69 4.59 -0.39
C ALA A 164 -5.29 3.52 0.64
N VAL A 165 -4.75 2.39 0.21
CA VAL A 165 -4.14 1.39 1.08
C VAL A 165 -2.82 0.93 0.48
N LEU A 166 -1.78 0.87 1.30
CA LEU A 166 -0.42 0.58 0.85
C LEU A 166 0.18 -0.62 1.57
N LEU A 167 0.99 -1.40 0.84
CA LEU A 167 1.76 -2.49 1.44
C LEU A 167 2.84 -1.95 2.36
N LEU A 168 3.63 -0.97 1.92
CA LEU A 168 4.75 -0.46 2.70
C LEU A 168 4.77 1.07 2.75
N ASP A 169 4.67 1.59 3.97
CA ASP A 169 5.11 2.93 4.32
C ASP A 169 6.60 2.92 4.65
N ARG A 170 7.39 3.65 3.88
CA ARG A 170 8.82 3.77 4.14
C ARG A 170 9.12 4.74 5.29
N GLU A 171 8.10 5.50 5.73
CA GLU A 171 8.16 6.48 6.81
C GLU A 171 9.25 7.51 6.61
N GLU A 172 9.49 7.87 5.35
CA GLU A 172 10.48 8.85 4.95
C GLU A 172 9.84 10.21 4.69
N VAL A 173 10.55 11.29 5.03
CA VAL A 173 10.17 12.63 4.58
C VAL A 173 10.55 12.81 3.11
N GLY A 174 9.69 13.48 2.35
CA GLY A 174 9.95 13.98 1.01
C GLY A 174 10.85 15.22 1.04
N LYS A 175 11.01 15.89 -0.12
CA LYS A 175 11.84 17.11 -0.22
C LYS A 175 11.31 18.28 0.60
N ASN A 176 10.00 18.30 0.85
CA ASN A 176 9.32 19.39 1.54
C ASN A 176 9.18 19.14 3.05
N GLY A 177 9.81 18.09 3.58
CA GLY A 177 9.72 17.70 4.99
C GLY A 177 8.49 16.87 5.35
N GLU A 178 7.53 16.74 4.45
CA GLU A 178 6.31 15.92 4.62
C GLU A 178 6.49 14.52 4.03
N SER A 179 5.81 13.54 4.60
CA SER A 179 5.81 12.18 4.06
C SER A 179 4.87 12.02 2.87
N THR A 180 5.13 11.01 2.04
CA THR A 180 4.20 10.65 0.95
C THR A 180 2.83 10.25 1.47
N ILE A 181 2.75 9.65 2.66
CA ILE A 181 1.47 9.27 3.28
C ILE A 181 0.65 10.51 3.63
N GLU A 182 1.25 11.50 4.31
CA GLU A 182 0.58 12.75 4.67
C GLU A 182 0.13 13.52 3.43
N GLU A 183 0.98 13.55 2.40
CA GLU A 183 0.62 14.14 1.12
C GLU A 183 -0.60 13.45 0.49
N VAL A 184 -0.64 12.12 0.47
CA VAL A 184 -1.76 11.37 -0.11
C VAL A 184 -3.02 11.50 0.76
N ASP A 185 -2.92 11.46 2.09
CA ASP A 185 -4.02 11.69 3.02
C ASP A 185 -4.75 13.00 2.66
N ARG A 186 -4.01 14.10 2.48
CA ARG A 186 -4.60 15.39 2.08
C ARG A 186 -5.28 15.36 0.72
N LEU A 187 -4.79 14.56 -0.22
CA LEU A 187 -5.40 14.43 -1.54
C LEU A 187 -6.73 13.68 -1.50
N VAL A 188 -6.93 12.77 -0.55
CA VAL A 188 -8.04 11.80 -0.56
C VAL A 188 -9.01 11.93 0.62
N GLY A 189 -8.93 13.03 1.38
CA GLY A 189 -9.96 13.38 2.37
C GLY A 189 -9.47 13.62 3.80
N GLY A 190 -8.17 13.67 4.04
CA GLY A 190 -7.56 14.05 5.30
C GLY A 190 -6.89 12.90 6.05
N LYS A 191 -6.62 13.10 7.34
CA LYS A 191 -5.84 12.18 8.19
C LYS A 191 -6.49 10.79 8.29
N GLY A 192 -5.69 9.75 8.13
CA GLY A 192 -6.10 8.35 8.36
C GLY A 192 -6.80 7.70 7.17
N ARG A 193 -6.75 8.34 6.00
CA ARG A 193 -7.31 7.80 4.75
C ARG A 193 -6.35 6.87 4.02
N VAL A 194 -5.11 6.76 4.49
CA VAL A 194 -4.07 5.90 3.91
C VAL A 194 -3.53 4.89 4.94
N PRO A 195 -4.31 3.87 5.34
CA PRO A 195 -3.77 2.76 6.14
C PRO A 195 -2.66 2.00 5.40
N THR A 196 -1.65 1.54 6.14
CA THR A 196 -0.49 0.82 5.61
C THR A 196 -0.25 -0.48 6.36
N ILE A 197 0.10 -1.54 5.62
CA ILE A 197 0.29 -2.90 6.18
C ILE A 197 1.62 -2.96 6.96
N LEU A 198 2.71 -2.64 6.27
CA LEU A 198 4.06 -2.56 6.80
C LEU A 198 4.52 -1.12 6.88
N LYS A 199 5.40 -0.88 7.84
CA LYS A 199 6.08 0.37 8.07
C LYS A 199 7.57 0.07 8.22
N MET A 200 8.44 1.02 7.91
CA MET A 200 9.88 0.84 8.11
C MET A 200 10.20 0.43 9.56
N ARG A 201 9.52 1.00 10.56
CA ARG A 201 9.66 0.59 11.96
C ARG A 201 9.27 -0.87 12.23
N HIS A 202 8.33 -1.44 11.47
CA HIS A 202 7.97 -2.86 11.60
C HIS A 202 9.11 -3.76 11.11
N ILE A 203 9.79 -3.36 10.03
CA ILE A 203 10.97 -4.07 9.53
C ILE A 203 12.11 -3.99 10.54
N MET A 204 12.35 -2.81 11.12
CA MET A 204 13.37 -2.62 12.15
C MET A 204 13.09 -3.47 13.41
N ALA A 205 11.84 -3.48 13.88
CA ALA A 205 11.44 -4.33 15.00
C ALA A 205 11.65 -5.83 14.70
N TRP A 206 11.40 -6.27 13.47
CA TRP A 206 11.68 -7.64 13.06
C TRP A 206 13.19 -7.94 13.05
N LEU A 207 14.03 -7.03 12.53
CA LEU A 207 15.48 -7.19 12.53
C LEU A 207 16.03 -7.33 13.95
N GLU A 208 15.54 -6.50 14.88
CA GLU A 208 15.90 -6.55 16.29
C GLU A 208 15.54 -7.90 16.92
N GLN A 209 14.30 -8.38 16.72
CA GLN A 209 13.83 -9.68 17.22
C GLN A 209 14.63 -10.88 16.67
N ARG A 210 15.23 -10.73 15.48
CA ARG A 210 16.06 -11.76 14.84
C ARG A 210 17.56 -11.58 15.06
N GLY A 211 17.99 -10.59 15.85
CA GLY A 211 19.40 -10.32 16.13
C GLY A 211 20.22 -9.88 14.91
N ARG A 212 19.57 -9.28 13.90
CA ARG A 212 20.23 -8.79 12.67
C ARG A 212 20.77 -7.38 12.86
N THR A 213 21.85 -7.28 13.64
CA THR A 213 22.35 -6.00 14.18
C THR A 213 22.91 -5.07 13.12
N GLU A 214 23.62 -5.58 12.10
CA GLU A 214 24.24 -4.74 11.06
C GLU A 214 23.19 -4.04 10.18
N GLU A 215 22.17 -4.79 9.74
CA GLU A 215 21.06 -4.24 8.98
C GLU A 215 20.25 -3.27 9.82
N LEU A 216 20.00 -3.58 11.10
CA LEU A 216 19.28 -2.70 12.02
C LEU A 216 20.00 -1.37 12.21
N GLN A 217 21.31 -1.38 12.42
CA GLN A 217 22.12 -0.17 12.55
C GLN A 217 22.06 0.68 11.28
N SER A 218 22.18 0.05 10.11
CA SER A 218 22.10 0.74 8.82
C SER A 218 20.71 1.37 8.60
N MET A 219 19.64 0.65 8.96
CA MET A 219 18.27 1.16 8.93
C MET A 219 18.05 2.30 9.91
N GLN A 220 18.58 2.23 11.13
CA GLN A 220 18.47 3.29 12.13
C GLN A 220 19.18 4.56 11.65
N ALA A 221 20.40 4.45 11.11
CA ALA A 221 21.12 5.59 10.55
C ALA A 221 20.34 6.27 9.41
N TYR A 222 19.72 5.47 8.54
CA TYR A 222 18.87 6.00 7.47
C TYR A 222 17.60 6.67 8.02
N TRP A 223 16.96 6.07 9.02
CA TRP A 223 15.81 6.66 9.72
C TRP A 223 16.17 7.96 10.42
N ASP A 224 17.37 8.08 10.97
CA ASP A 224 17.85 9.30 11.63
C ASP A 224 18.03 10.46 10.66
N GLN A 225 18.44 10.15 9.44
CA GLN A 225 18.61 11.14 8.40
C GLN A 225 17.32 11.51 7.66
N TYR A 226 16.45 10.53 7.39
CA TYR A 226 15.31 10.70 6.46
C TYR A 226 13.95 10.29 7.03
N GLY A 227 13.90 9.71 8.23
CA GLY A 227 12.65 9.24 8.84
C GLY A 227 11.77 10.38 9.34
N ILE A 228 10.46 10.18 9.30
CA ILE A 228 9.47 11.11 9.87
C ILE A 228 9.66 11.14 11.39
N LYS A 229 9.98 12.32 11.94
CA LYS A 229 10.23 12.50 13.39
C LYS A 229 8.97 12.90 14.19
N SER A 230 7.88 13.22 13.51
CA SER A 230 6.64 13.77 14.08
C SER A 230 5.49 12.76 14.23
N ALA A 231 5.76 11.45 14.15
CA ALA A 231 4.73 10.41 14.20
C ALA A 231 4.45 9.89 15.62
#